data_AF-A0A7X7L8U5-F1
#
_entry.id   AF-A0A7X7L8U5-F1
#
_cell.length_a   1.000
_cell.length_b   1.000
_cell.length_c   1.000
_cell.angle_alpha   90.00
_cell.angle_beta   90.00
_cell.angle_gamma   90.00
#
_symmetry.space_group_name_H-M   'P 1'
#
loop_
_entity.id
_entity.type
_entity.pdbx_description
1 polymer ?
#
loop_
_entity_poly.entity_id
_entity_poly.type
_entity_poly.pdbx_seq_one_letter_code
_entity_poly.pdbx_strand_id
1 'polypeptide(L)'
;MNTHLNSRTVSAGIAFAVVALNAVYAQDPPPSSYSPVVMKESFTAVKERMTGAKAEIMQRHKALLDERYDLADRPAEGVMMSAGRKAVQAGVRVKLPEGATWDDLAGMAPGEVREKGLWPSGFYPLPHPNHPEGGMLFPQFVIDEIKKQEARDLTRFDLDYDLPDHFLPEFPAPIYLTTRTDLGDVSQGKAVTIMNYFELFNGILNPKQLEGLRLLVTPFPQQQFNQTDDRRSAESSRGVACFDCHANGHADGATHLVGDIRPQEFRHRLDTPTLRGVNIQRLFGSQRALKSIEDFTEFEQR
;
A
#
# COMPACT_ATOMS: atom_id res chain seq x y z
N MET A 1 88.89 38.65 -46.45
CA MET A 1 89.21 39.61 -45.38
C MET A 1 88.00 39.67 -44.46
N ASN A 2 88.17 39.25 -43.19
CA ASN A 2 87.40 39.54 -41.95
C ASN A 2 85.85 39.45 -42.02
N THR A 3 85.08 38.84 -41.13
CA THR A 3 85.18 38.44 -39.70
C THR A 3 83.81 37.75 -39.40
N HIS A 4 83.77 36.53 -38.85
CA HIS A 4 83.53 36.19 -37.44
C HIS A 4 82.16 36.55 -36.79
N LEU A 5 81.61 35.54 -36.09
CA LEU A 5 80.64 35.55 -34.95
C LEU A 5 79.14 35.80 -35.27
N ASN A 6 78.13 35.21 -34.61
CA ASN A 6 78.07 34.27 -33.48
C ASN A 6 76.67 33.61 -33.40
N SER A 7 76.62 32.47 -32.71
CA SER A 7 75.45 31.64 -32.40
C SER A 7 74.45 32.28 -31.40
N ARG A 8 73.19 31.82 -31.44
CA ARG A 8 72.33 31.64 -30.26
C ARG A 8 71.13 30.73 -30.61
N THR A 9 71.19 29.50 -30.11
CA THR A 9 70.10 28.54 -30.02
C THR A 9 69.21 28.88 -28.83
N VAL A 10 67.88 28.86 -29.02
CA VAL A 10 66.88 28.93 -27.95
C VAL A 10 66.04 27.66 -28.01
N SER A 11 66.19 26.82 -26.98
CA SER A 11 65.41 25.60 -26.77
C SER A 11 64.08 25.94 -26.10
N ALA A 12 62.96 25.64 -26.73
CA ALA A 12 61.62 25.72 -26.13
C ALA A 12 61.24 24.36 -25.55
N GLY A 13 61.12 24.28 -24.21
CA GLY A 13 60.59 23.11 -23.51
C GLY A 13 59.06 23.14 -23.48
N ILE A 14 58.43 22.07 -23.96
CA ILE A 14 56.98 21.85 -23.87
C ILE A 14 56.71 21.04 -22.60
N ALA A 15 55.98 21.63 -21.64
CA ALA A 15 55.50 20.94 -20.46
C ALA A 15 54.14 20.28 -20.76
N PHE A 16 54.08 18.94 -20.72
CA PHE A 16 52.84 18.18 -20.79
C PHE A 16 52.25 18.05 -19.38
N ALA A 17 51.14 18.73 -19.10
CA ALA A 17 50.36 18.53 -17.90
C ALA A 17 49.36 17.38 -18.12
N VAL A 18 49.61 16.23 -17.50
CA VAL A 18 48.66 15.11 -17.46
C VAL A 18 47.68 15.35 -16.31
N VAL A 19 46.44 15.73 -16.64
CA VAL A 19 45.33 15.78 -15.69
C VAL A 19 44.74 14.39 -15.59
N ALA A 20 45.02 13.69 -14.49
CA ALA A 20 44.39 12.42 -14.16
C ALA A 20 42.98 12.68 -13.57
N LEU A 21 41.94 12.41 -14.36
CA LEU A 21 40.56 12.36 -13.89
C LEU A 21 40.35 11.08 -13.08
N ASN A 22 40.34 11.19 -11.74
CA ASN A 22 39.87 10.12 -10.86
C ASN A 22 38.33 10.13 -10.87
N ALA A 23 37.73 9.25 -11.67
CA ALA A 23 36.32 8.90 -11.53
C ALA A 23 36.17 8.05 -10.26
N VAL A 24 35.76 8.68 -9.16
CA VAL A 24 35.34 7.96 -7.96
C VAL A 24 33.98 7.33 -8.26
N TYR A 25 33.98 6.05 -8.60
CA TYR A 25 32.75 5.25 -8.55
C TYR A 25 32.35 5.14 -7.09
N ALA A 26 31.29 5.83 -6.69
CA ALA A 26 30.66 5.60 -5.39
C ALA A 26 30.18 4.14 -5.38
N GLN A 27 30.79 3.29 -4.55
CA GLN A 27 30.25 1.97 -4.27
C GLN A 27 28.91 2.14 -3.58
N ASP A 28 27.90 1.39 -4.04
CA ASP A 28 26.64 1.30 -3.31
C ASP A 28 26.93 0.85 -1.88
N PRO A 29 26.30 1.49 -0.87
CA PRO A 29 26.48 1.07 0.51
C PRO A 29 26.07 -0.40 0.66
N PRO A 30 26.75 -1.17 1.53
CA PRO A 30 26.41 -2.57 1.75
C PRO A 30 24.94 -2.69 2.18
N PRO A 31 24.24 -3.74 1.73
CA PRO A 31 22.84 -3.96 2.08
C PRO A 31 22.69 -4.04 3.61
N SER A 32 21.71 -3.33 4.16
CA SER A 32 21.44 -3.23 5.59
C SER A 32 20.02 -3.71 5.91
N SER A 33 19.88 -4.42 7.03
CA SER A 33 18.57 -4.81 7.57
C SER A 33 17.80 -3.65 8.20
N TYR A 34 18.46 -2.50 8.41
CA TYR A 34 17.88 -1.30 9.01
C TYR A 34 17.59 -0.25 7.94
N SER A 35 16.39 0.34 7.98
CA SER A 35 16.13 1.60 7.29
C SER A 35 17.11 2.67 7.80
N PRO A 36 17.48 3.67 6.99
CA PRO A 36 18.38 4.74 7.44
C PRO A 36 17.85 5.37 8.74
N VAL A 37 18.57 5.18 9.85
CA VAL A 37 18.17 5.68 11.19
C VAL A 37 18.40 7.19 11.30
N VAL A 38 19.20 7.75 10.39
CA VAL A 38 19.48 9.18 10.28
C VAL A 38 18.75 9.73 9.08
N MET A 39 17.83 10.67 9.32
CA MET A 39 17.23 11.48 8.27
C MET A 39 18.33 12.32 7.60
N LYS A 40 18.62 12.00 6.34
CA LYS A 40 19.65 12.72 5.54
C LYS A 40 19.11 13.98 4.87
N GLU A 41 17.80 14.09 4.78
CA GLU A 41 17.07 15.21 4.17
C GLU A 41 16.07 15.76 5.19
N SER A 42 15.73 17.05 5.07
CA SER A 42 14.64 17.64 5.86
C SER A 42 13.28 17.09 5.39
N PHE A 43 12.28 17.08 6.27
CA PHE A 43 10.91 16.69 5.89
C PHE A 43 10.39 17.47 4.69
N THR A 44 10.64 18.79 4.63
CA THR A 44 10.20 19.63 3.50
C THR A 44 10.81 19.16 2.19
N ALA A 45 12.12 18.86 2.15
CA ALA A 45 12.79 18.38 0.95
C ALA A 45 12.24 17.01 0.50
N VAL A 46 12.02 16.08 1.45
CA VAL A 46 11.40 14.78 1.16
C VAL A 46 9.99 14.95 0.61
N LYS A 47 9.16 15.76 1.27
CA LYS A 47 7.78 16.04 0.86
C LYS A 47 7.73 16.63 -0.54
N GLU A 48 8.53 17.64 -0.85
CA GLU A 48 8.59 18.27 -2.18
C GLU A 48 9.01 17.27 -3.25
N ARG A 49 10.11 16.53 -3.01
CA ARG A 49 10.63 15.53 -3.97
C ARG A 49 9.60 14.44 -4.27
N MET A 50 8.98 13.88 -3.24
CA MET A 50 8.03 12.77 -3.42
C MET A 50 6.68 13.24 -3.97
N THR A 51 6.21 14.43 -3.57
CA THR A 51 5.02 15.05 -4.18
C THR A 51 5.25 15.30 -5.67
N GLY A 52 6.45 15.78 -6.05
CA GLY A 52 6.82 16.00 -7.45
C GLY A 52 6.86 14.70 -8.28
N ALA A 53 7.26 13.58 -7.67
CA ALA A 53 7.31 12.27 -8.35
C ALA A 53 5.95 11.55 -8.41
N LYS A 54 4.97 11.94 -7.58
CA LYS A 54 3.68 11.24 -7.41
C LYS A 54 2.95 11.00 -8.73
N ALA A 55 2.84 12.01 -9.59
CA ALA A 55 2.09 11.91 -10.84
C ALA A 55 2.67 10.84 -11.78
N GLU A 56 3.99 10.81 -11.94
CA GLU A 56 4.67 9.81 -12.78
C GLU A 56 4.52 8.40 -12.20
N ILE A 57 4.68 8.24 -10.88
CA ILE A 57 4.51 6.95 -10.21
C ILE A 57 3.08 6.41 -10.41
N MET A 58 2.07 7.24 -10.16
CA MET A 58 0.68 6.85 -10.33
C MET A 58 0.35 6.53 -11.79
N GLN A 59 0.89 7.28 -12.75
CA GLN A 59 0.68 7.00 -14.17
C GLN A 59 1.30 5.66 -14.59
N ARG A 60 2.54 5.36 -14.17
CA ARG A 60 3.19 4.07 -14.46
C ARG A 60 2.41 2.91 -13.87
N HIS A 61 1.93 3.06 -12.63
CA HIS A 61 1.16 2.01 -11.98
C HIS A 61 -0.23 1.84 -12.61
N LYS A 62 -0.90 2.93 -13.00
CA LYS A 62 -2.15 2.85 -13.75
C LYS A 62 -1.97 2.13 -15.08
N ALA A 63 -0.89 2.42 -15.81
CA ALA A 63 -0.59 1.73 -17.07
C ALA A 63 -0.41 0.22 -16.86
N LEU A 64 0.24 -0.20 -15.77
CA LEU A 64 0.35 -1.62 -15.39
C LEU A 64 -1.01 -2.26 -15.10
N LEU A 65 -1.89 -1.55 -14.37
CA LEU A 65 -3.26 -2.04 -14.11
C LEU A 65 -4.06 -2.16 -15.41
N ASP A 66 -3.98 -1.15 -16.30
CA ASP A 66 -4.67 -1.17 -17.60
C ASP A 66 -4.13 -2.26 -18.52
N GLU A 67 -2.84 -2.59 -18.45
CA GLU A 67 -2.24 -3.71 -19.19
C GLU A 67 -2.82 -5.05 -18.72
N ARG A 68 -2.92 -5.23 -17.39
CA ARG A 68 -3.29 -6.52 -16.78
C ARG A 68 -4.80 -6.75 -16.69
N TYR A 69 -5.57 -5.68 -16.56
CA TYR A 69 -6.98 -5.77 -16.16
C TYR A 69 -7.93 -4.91 -17.00
N ASP A 70 -9.18 -5.36 -17.09
CA ASP A 70 -10.34 -4.58 -17.50
C ASP A 70 -10.93 -3.85 -16.29
N LEU A 71 -10.63 -2.57 -16.17
CA LEU A 71 -11.05 -1.70 -15.07
C LEU A 71 -12.42 -1.03 -15.29
N ALA A 72 -13.20 -1.48 -16.29
CA ALA A 72 -14.52 -0.90 -16.55
C ALA A 72 -15.54 -1.25 -15.46
N ASP A 73 -16.40 -0.30 -15.10
CA ASP A 73 -17.53 -0.54 -14.21
C ASP A 73 -18.59 -1.38 -14.94
N ARG A 74 -18.76 -2.63 -14.50
CA ARG A 74 -19.74 -3.59 -15.03
C ARG A 74 -20.42 -4.29 -13.86
N PRO A 75 -21.46 -3.66 -13.27
CA PRO A 75 -22.18 -4.26 -12.16
C PRO A 75 -22.93 -5.51 -12.60
N ALA A 76 -22.94 -6.53 -11.75
CA ALA A 76 -23.77 -7.72 -11.90
C ALA A 76 -25.24 -7.34 -11.66
N GLU A 77 -26.10 -7.80 -12.56
CA GLU A 77 -27.53 -7.47 -12.51
C GLU A 77 -28.17 -8.00 -11.21
N GLY A 78 -28.75 -7.08 -10.43
CA GLY A 78 -29.46 -7.40 -9.19
C GLY A 78 -28.59 -7.90 -8.02
N VAL A 79 -27.26 -7.96 -8.16
CA VAL A 79 -26.36 -8.44 -7.10
C VAL A 79 -25.73 -7.26 -6.38
N MET A 80 -26.10 -7.11 -5.11
CA MET A 80 -25.57 -6.06 -4.23
C MET A 80 -24.73 -6.66 -3.10
N MET A 81 -23.82 -5.86 -2.56
CA MET A 81 -23.15 -6.15 -1.29
C MET A 81 -24.14 -6.11 -0.12
N SER A 82 -23.70 -6.48 1.09
CA SER A 82 -24.56 -6.83 2.22
C SER A 82 -25.51 -5.72 2.68
N ALA A 83 -25.11 -4.44 2.57
CA ALA A 83 -25.98 -3.32 2.90
C ALA A 83 -26.87 -2.85 1.73
N GLY A 84 -26.78 -3.49 0.56
CA GLY A 84 -27.58 -3.12 -0.61
C GLY A 84 -27.16 -1.81 -1.28
N ARG A 85 -25.99 -1.24 -0.95
CA ARG A 85 -25.56 0.09 -1.42
C ARG A 85 -24.54 0.07 -2.56
N LYS A 86 -23.83 -1.04 -2.74
CA LYS A 86 -22.81 -1.18 -3.77
C LYS A 86 -23.07 -2.45 -4.58
N ALA A 87 -23.07 -2.31 -5.91
CA ALA A 87 -23.23 -3.45 -6.80
C ALA A 87 -21.94 -4.29 -6.81
N VAL A 88 -22.09 -5.60 -6.87
CA VAL A 88 -20.95 -6.51 -7.10
C VAL A 88 -20.56 -6.43 -8.58
N GLN A 89 -19.27 -6.40 -8.86
CA GLN A 89 -18.74 -6.34 -10.21
C GLN A 89 -18.80 -7.72 -10.90
N ALA A 90 -19.28 -7.78 -12.15
CA ALA A 90 -19.42 -9.01 -12.92
C ALA A 90 -18.20 -9.31 -13.80
N GLY A 91 -18.00 -10.58 -14.15
CA GLY A 91 -17.03 -11.01 -15.16
C GLY A 91 -15.57 -11.03 -14.69
N VAL A 92 -14.74 -11.76 -15.43
CA VAL A 92 -13.30 -11.86 -15.19
C VAL A 92 -12.61 -10.57 -15.63
N ARG A 93 -11.74 -10.03 -14.77
CA ARG A 93 -11.05 -8.75 -15.02
C ARG A 93 -9.68 -8.93 -15.63
N VAL A 94 -9.09 -10.12 -15.52
CA VAL A 94 -7.79 -10.41 -16.12
C VAL A 94 -7.91 -10.38 -17.65
N LYS A 95 -7.03 -9.62 -18.30
CA LYS A 95 -6.89 -9.61 -19.75
C LYS A 95 -6.07 -10.80 -20.20
N LEU A 96 -6.55 -11.48 -21.24
CA LEU A 96 -5.81 -12.55 -21.89
C LEU A 96 -4.75 -11.97 -22.84
N PRO A 97 -3.66 -12.71 -23.10
CA PRO A 97 -2.75 -12.39 -24.19
C PRO A 97 -3.51 -12.23 -25.52
N GLU A 98 -2.99 -11.37 -26.40
CA GLU A 98 -3.63 -11.09 -27.69
C GLU A 98 -3.85 -12.39 -28.49
N GLY A 99 -5.09 -12.58 -28.96
CA GLY A 99 -5.49 -13.75 -29.73
C GLY A 99 -5.80 -15.02 -28.92
N ALA A 100 -5.63 -15.02 -27.60
CA ALA A 100 -5.98 -16.16 -26.74
C ALA A 100 -7.41 -16.06 -26.21
N THR A 101 -8.08 -17.21 -26.03
CA THR A 101 -9.37 -17.32 -25.36
C THR A 101 -9.29 -18.19 -24.10
N TRP A 102 -10.30 -18.11 -23.23
CA TRP A 102 -10.37 -18.99 -22.05
C TRP A 102 -10.49 -20.46 -22.43
N ASP A 103 -11.19 -20.78 -23.52
CA ASP A 103 -11.33 -22.14 -24.03
C ASP A 103 -10.00 -22.69 -24.55
N ASP A 104 -9.19 -21.85 -25.23
CA ASP A 104 -7.83 -22.23 -25.66
C ASP A 104 -6.96 -22.60 -24.46
N LEU A 105 -6.98 -21.78 -23.40
CA LEU A 105 -6.20 -22.04 -22.18
C LEU A 105 -6.68 -23.30 -21.44
N ALA A 106 -7.99 -23.51 -21.36
CA ALA A 106 -8.57 -24.67 -20.69
C ALA A 106 -8.28 -25.98 -21.43
N GLY A 107 -8.12 -25.94 -22.75
CA GLY A 107 -7.77 -27.10 -23.58
C GLY A 107 -6.28 -27.48 -23.55
N MET A 108 -5.39 -26.59 -23.08
CA MET A 108 -3.94 -26.83 -23.06
C MET A 108 -3.48 -27.48 -21.76
N ALA A 109 -2.42 -28.30 -21.84
CA ALA A 109 -1.72 -28.75 -20.64
C ALA A 109 -0.97 -27.56 -19.99
N PRO A 110 -0.80 -27.53 -18.65
CA PRO A 110 -0.10 -26.43 -17.97
C PRO A 110 1.32 -26.15 -18.48
N GLY A 111 2.05 -27.20 -18.90
CA GLY A 111 3.38 -27.07 -19.50
C GLY A 111 3.35 -26.30 -20.83
N GLU A 112 2.34 -26.54 -21.66
CA GLU A 112 2.16 -25.87 -22.94
C GLU A 112 1.80 -24.39 -22.77
N VAL A 113 0.90 -24.07 -21.82
CA VAL A 113 0.58 -22.68 -21.46
C VAL A 113 1.84 -21.92 -21.05
N ARG A 114 2.71 -22.57 -20.26
CA ARG A 114 3.98 -22.00 -19.82
C ARG A 114 4.97 -21.82 -20.98
N GLU A 115 5.18 -22.84 -21.80
CA GLU A 115 6.13 -22.82 -22.93
C GLU A 115 5.75 -21.77 -23.98
N LYS A 116 4.45 -21.58 -24.22
CA LYS A 116 3.93 -20.57 -25.15
C LYS A 116 3.82 -19.17 -24.54
N GLY A 117 4.10 -19.00 -23.24
CA GLY A 117 3.99 -17.72 -22.56
C GLY A 117 2.55 -17.17 -22.51
N LEU A 118 1.55 -18.05 -22.49
CA LEU A 118 0.13 -17.66 -22.56
C LEU A 118 -0.50 -17.40 -21.18
N TRP A 119 0.27 -17.53 -20.10
CA TRP A 119 -0.24 -17.26 -18.75
C TRP A 119 -0.61 -15.79 -18.60
N PRO A 120 -1.87 -15.44 -18.27
CA PRO A 120 -2.30 -14.06 -18.20
C PRO A 120 -1.57 -13.27 -17.11
N SER A 121 -1.06 -12.09 -17.47
CA SER A 121 -0.24 -11.25 -16.57
C SER A 121 -1.01 -10.71 -15.37
N GLY A 122 -2.34 -10.64 -15.44
CA GLY A 122 -3.21 -10.29 -14.32
C GLY A 122 -3.25 -11.32 -13.19
N PHE A 123 -2.69 -12.52 -13.37
CA PHE A 123 -2.53 -13.48 -12.27
C PHE A 123 -1.17 -13.40 -11.57
N TYR A 124 -0.24 -12.57 -12.05
CA TYR A 124 0.97 -12.28 -11.30
C TYR A 124 0.66 -11.38 -10.10
N PRO A 125 1.44 -11.48 -9.01
CA PRO A 125 1.29 -10.59 -7.86
C PRO A 125 1.23 -9.12 -8.30
N LEU A 126 0.22 -8.40 -7.78
CA LEU A 126 0.08 -6.98 -8.02
C LEU A 126 1.12 -6.25 -7.16
N PRO A 127 2.06 -5.48 -7.73
CA PRO A 127 3.02 -4.75 -6.93
C PRO A 127 2.38 -3.57 -6.19
N HIS A 128 3.05 -3.09 -5.15
CA HIS A 128 2.75 -1.79 -4.54
C HIS A 128 3.08 -0.67 -5.54
N PRO A 129 2.27 0.41 -5.64
CA PRO A 129 2.47 1.49 -6.62
C PRO A 129 3.86 2.14 -6.59
N ASN A 130 4.44 2.26 -5.38
CA ASN A 130 5.83 2.67 -5.17
C ASN A 130 6.54 1.63 -4.30
N HIS A 131 7.04 0.55 -4.90
CA HIS A 131 7.59 -0.59 -4.14
C HIS A 131 8.82 -0.25 -3.27
N PRO A 132 9.80 0.55 -3.72
CA PRO A 132 10.94 0.94 -2.88
C PRO A 132 10.52 1.67 -1.60
N GLU A 133 9.44 2.44 -1.67
CA GLU A 133 8.87 3.16 -0.53
C GLU A 133 7.95 2.28 0.33
N GLY A 134 6.98 1.62 -0.30
CA GLY A 134 5.98 0.79 0.37
C GLY A 134 5.00 1.58 1.24
N GLY A 135 4.66 0.98 2.38
CA GLY A 135 3.70 1.53 3.34
C GLY A 135 2.24 1.23 3.02
N MET A 136 1.35 1.79 3.83
CA MET A 136 -0.09 1.61 3.67
C MET A 136 -0.75 2.67 2.77
N LEU A 137 -1.85 2.29 2.12
CA LEU A 137 -2.69 3.16 1.29
C LEU A 137 -4.17 2.91 1.60
N PHE A 138 -4.93 4.00 1.71
CA PHE A 138 -6.36 3.99 2.02
C PHE A 138 -7.18 4.50 0.83
N PRO A 139 -8.35 3.90 0.53
CA PRO A 139 -9.30 4.47 -0.42
C PRO A 139 -9.76 5.87 -0.03
N GLN A 140 -10.07 6.71 -1.02
CA GLN A 140 -10.44 8.11 -0.78
C GLN A 140 -11.68 8.26 0.12
N PHE A 141 -12.68 7.40 -0.05
CA PHE A 141 -13.89 7.45 0.79
C PHE A 141 -13.60 7.17 2.28
N VAL A 142 -12.54 6.41 2.60
CA VAL A 142 -12.11 6.19 3.99
C VAL A 142 -11.45 7.45 4.53
N ILE A 143 -10.52 8.03 3.75
CA ILE A 143 -9.83 9.27 4.10
C ILE A 143 -10.83 10.38 4.40
N ASP A 144 -11.82 10.56 3.51
CA ASP A 144 -12.83 11.61 3.64
C ASP A 144 -13.70 11.45 4.90
N GLU A 145 -14.14 10.22 5.20
CA GLU A 145 -15.00 9.97 6.35
C GLU A 145 -14.24 10.07 7.68
N ILE A 146 -13.00 9.58 7.77
CA ILE A 146 -12.16 9.73 8.96
C ILE A 146 -11.79 11.20 9.18
N LYS A 147 -11.45 11.94 8.12
CA LYS A 147 -11.18 13.38 8.20
C LYS A 147 -12.41 14.14 8.69
N LYS A 148 -13.60 13.78 8.20
CA LYS A 148 -14.87 14.38 8.62
C LYS A 148 -15.22 14.09 10.08
N GLN A 149 -15.06 12.85 10.55
CA GLN A 149 -15.43 12.49 11.92
C GLN A 149 -14.38 12.92 12.96
N GLU A 150 -13.09 12.77 12.65
CA GLU A 150 -11.99 12.88 13.62
C GLU A 150 -11.01 14.04 13.37
N ALA A 151 -11.16 14.78 12.26
CA ALA A 151 -10.14 15.71 11.76
C ALA A 151 -8.75 15.07 11.59
N ARG A 152 -8.70 13.74 11.44
CA ARG A 152 -7.47 12.96 11.23
C ARG A 152 -7.35 12.67 9.74
N ASP A 153 -6.24 13.09 9.14
CA ASP A 153 -6.03 12.97 7.69
C ASP A 153 -5.13 11.77 7.37
N LEU A 154 -5.71 10.80 6.66
CA LEU A 154 -5.02 9.59 6.19
C LEU A 154 -4.44 9.75 4.77
N THR A 155 -4.40 10.98 4.25
CA THR A 155 -3.79 11.28 2.95
C THR A 155 -2.28 11.16 3.01
N ARG A 156 -1.72 10.50 1.99
CA ARG A 156 -0.29 10.50 1.71
C ARG A 156 0.08 11.55 0.66
N PHE A 157 1.15 12.30 0.90
CA PHE A 157 1.62 13.30 -0.08
C PHE A 157 2.29 12.66 -1.30
N ASP A 158 2.79 11.43 -1.17
CA ASP A 158 3.59 10.74 -2.19
C ASP A 158 2.80 9.79 -3.09
N LEU A 159 1.60 9.37 -2.67
CA LEU A 159 0.78 8.39 -3.37
C LEU A 159 -0.71 8.64 -3.18
N ASP A 160 -1.51 8.11 -4.11
CA ASP A 160 -2.97 7.92 -3.96
C ASP A 160 -3.30 6.44 -4.02
N TYR A 161 -4.52 6.08 -3.66
CA TYR A 161 -5.03 4.73 -3.82
C TYR A 161 -5.22 4.38 -5.31
N ASP A 162 -4.92 3.14 -5.68
CA ASP A 162 -4.66 2.77 -7.07
C ASP A 162 -5.80 2.04 -7.80
N LEU A 163 -6.69 1.37 -7.06
CA LEU A 163 -7.82 0.64 -7.66
C LEU A 163 -9.08 1.52 -7.73
N PRO A 164 -9.89 1.41 -8.81
CA PRO A 164 -11.17 2.10 -8.91
C PRO A 164 -12.17 1.72 -7.81
N ASP A 165 -12.93 2.71 -7.34
CA ASP A 165 -13.90 2.56 -6.26
C ASP A 165 -14.89 1.41 -6.45
N HIS A 166 -15.37 1.17 -7.68
CA HIS A 166 -16.40 0.16 -7.94
C HIS A 166 -15.90 -1.28 -7.70
N PHE A 167 -14.58 -1.52 -7.62
CA PHE A 167 -14.02 -2.82 -7.21
C PHE A 167 -13.84 -2.97 -5.70
N LEU A 168 -13.91 -1.87 -4.96
CA LEU A 168 -13.67 -1.89 -3.52
C LEU A 168 -14.90 -2.37 -2.76
N PRO A 169 -14.75 -2.87 -1.52
CA PRO A 169 -15.87 -3.18 -0.66
C PRO A 169 -16.84 -2.01 -0.48
N GLU A 170 -18.07 -2.32 -0.05
CA GLU A 170 -19.01 -1.30 0.38
C GLU A 170 -18.52 -0.64 1.66
N PHE A 171 -18.67 0.68 1.75
CA PHE A 171 -18.20 1.45 2.89
C PHE A 171 -19.28 2.39 3.41
N PRO A 172 -19.45 2.49 4.74
CA PRO A 172 -18.94 1.57 5.75
C PRO A 172 -19.68 0.23 5.69
N ALA A 173 -19.01 -0.90 5.98
CA ALA A 173 -19.69 -2.19 5.97
C ALA A 173 -20.70 -2.35 7.14
N PRO A 174 -21.86 -2.99 6.98
CA PRO A 174 -22.86 -3.15 8.04
C PRO A 174 -22.40 -4.16 9.09
N ILE A 175 -22.67 -3.94 10.38
CA ILE A 175 -22.27 -4.84 11.47
C ILE A 175 -23.48 -5.64 11.93
N TYR A 176 -23.43 -6.97 11.78
CA TYR A 176 -24.44 -7.87 12.31
C TYR A 176 -23.85 -8.70 13.45
N LEU A 177 -24.56 -8.76 14.58
CA LEU A 177 -24.12 -9.51 15.75
C LEU A 177 -24.64 -10.95 15.69
N THR A 178 -23.74 -11.93 15.82
CA THR A 178 -24.10 -13.36 15.86
C THR A 178 -24.91 -13.73 17.10
N THR A 179 -24.80 -12.95 18.18
CA THR A 179 -25.52 -13.16 19.45
C THR A 179 -26.81 -12.36 19.58
N ARG A 180 -27.06 -11.40 18.66
CA ARG A 180 -28.22 -10.50 18.65
C ARG A 180 -28.69 -10.28 17.21
N THR A 181 -29.12 -11.37 16.58
CA THR A 181 -29.58 -11.37 15.19
C THR A 181 -30.87 -10.56 14.99
N ASP A 182 -31.58 -10.23 16.08
CA ASP A 182 -32.77 -9.39 16.12
C ASP A 182 -32.49 -7.90 15.82
N LEU A 183 -31.25 -7.43 15.98
CA LEU A 183 -30.92 -6.00 15.90
C LEU A 183 -30.59 -5.48 14.49
N GLY A 184 -30.42 -6.37 13.51
CA GLY A 184 -29.97 -5.97 12.17
C GLY A 184 -28.58 -5.31 12.19
N ASP A 185 -28.39 -4.27 11.39
CA ASP A 185 -27.13 -3.52 11.32
C ASP A 185 -26.96 -2.60 12.54
N VAL A 186 -26.17 -3.03 13.51
CA VAL A 186 -25.90 -2.26 14.74
C VAL A 186 -24.97 -1.06 14.51
N SER A 187 -24.33 -0.95 13.33
CA SER A 187 -23.58 0.26 12.95
C SER A 187 -24.50 1.39 12.46
N GLN A 188 -25.78 1.09 12.18
CA GLN A 188 -26.75 2.03 11.64
C GLN A 188 -26.26 2.74 10.36
N GLY A 189 -25.51 2.01 9.52
CA GLY A 189 -24.89 2.56 8.30
C GLY A 189 -23.75 3.56 8.54
N LYS A 190 -23.23 3.71 9.77
CA LYS A 190 -22.13 4.63 10.10
C LYS A 190 -20.78 3.93 10.12
N ALA A 191 -19.72 4.64 9.74
CA ALA A 191 -18.35 4.21 9.99
C ALA A 191 -18.09 4.33 11.49
N VAL A 192 -17.73 3.23 12.13
CA VAL A 192 -17.51 3.16 13.58
C VAL A 192 -16.11 3.69 13.89
N THR A 193 -16.05 4.76 14.65
CA THR A 193 -14.81 5.46 15.04
C THR A 193 -14.79 5.71 16.54
N ILE A 194 -13.67 6.27 17.04
CA ILE A 194 -13.57 6.69 18.43
C ILE A 194 -14.65 7.72 18.84
N MET A 195 -15.22 8.43 17.87
CA MET A 195 -16.20 9.49 18.12
C MET A 195 -17.62 8.97 18.37
N ASN A 196 -17.96 7.76 17.90
CA ASN A 196 -19.34 7.26 17.94
C ASN A 196 -19.50 5.83 18.48
N TYR A 197 -18.40 5.08 18.70
CA TYR A 197 -18.50 3.67 19.14
C TYR A 197 -19.30 3.51 20.45
N PHE A 198 -19.15 4.43 21.41
CA PHE A 198 -19.87 4.32 22.67
C PHE A 198 -21.38 4.50 22.47
N GLU A 199 -21.78 5.55 21.75
CA GLU A 199 -23.20 5.83 21.44
C GLU A 199 -23.84 4.66 20.69
N LEU A 200 -23.14 4.10 19.69
CA LEU A 200 -23.67 3.03 18.85
C LEU A 200 -23.84 1.70 19.59
N PHE A 201 -22.95 1.37 20.53
CA PHE A 201 -22.85 0.03 21.09
C PHE A 201 -23.18 -0.08 22.59
N ASN A 202 -23.33 1.03 23.30
CA ASN A 202 -23.73 1.01 24.71
C ASN A 202 -25.12 0.37 24.89
N GLY A 203 -25.21 -0.61 25.79
CA GLY A 203 -26.43 -1.42 25.99
C GLY A 203 -26.62 -2.56 24.99
N ILE A 204 -25.80 -2.63 23.94
CA ILE A 204 -25.76 -3.76 22.99
C ILE A 204 -24.61 -4.71 23.33
N LEU A 205 -23.41 -4.16 23.51
CA LEU A 205 -22.21 -4.90 23.89
C LEU A 205 -22.04 -4.95 25.40
N ASN A 206 -21.46 -6.04 25.90
CA ASN A 206 -21.05 -6.10 27.30
C ASN A 206 -19.80 -5.22 27.54
N PRO A 207 -19.45 -4.89 28.81
CA PRO A 207 -18.34 -3.99 29.10
C PRO A 207 -16.99 -4.43 28.50
N LYS A 208 -16.71 -5.74 28.49
CA LYS A 208 -15.45 -6.27 27.93
C LYS A 208 -15.39 -6.09 26.41
N GLN A 209 -16.49 -6.34 25.72
CA GLN A 209 -16.59 -6.16 24.27
C GLN A 209 -16.51 -4.68 23.89
N LEU A 210 -17.16 -3.80 24.66
CA LEU A 210 -17.14 -2.37 24.42
C LEU A 210 -15.74 -1.78 24.60
N GLU A 211 -14.99 -2.26 25.59
CA GLU A 211 -13.58 -1.88 25.78
C GLU A 211 -12.68 -2.42 24.65
N GLY A 212 -12.90 -3.66 24.22
CA GLY A 212 -12.21 -4.21 23.04
C GLY A 212 -12.48 -3.38 21.78
N LEU A 213 -13.73 -2.97 21.56
CA LEU A 213 -14.09 -2.09 20.44
C LEU A 213 -13.42 -0.72 20.55
N ARG A 214 -13.36 -0.13 21.75
CA ARG A 214 -12.63 1.13 22.00
C ARG A 214 -11.18 1.03 21.52
N LEU A 215 -10.50 -0.08 21.82
CA LEU A 215 -9.12 -0.31 21.38
C LEU A 215 -9.01 -0.38 19.85
N LEU A 216 -9.93 -1.08 19.18
CA LEU A 216 -9.95 -1.21 17.71
C LEU A 216 -10.16 0.13 16.97
N VAL A 217 -10.81 1.09 17.61
CA VAL A 217 -11.02 2.45 17.06
C VAL A 217 -10.04 3.49 17.63
N THR A 218 -9.09 3.09 18.47
CA THR A 218 -8.06 4.00 18.99
C THR A 218 -6.89 4.08 18.00
N PRO A 219 -6.49 5.28 17.54
CA PRO A 219 -5.37 5.42 16.61
C PRO A 219 -4.02 5.27 17.31
N PHE A 220 -3.08 4.58 16.65
CA PHE A 220 -1.69 4.43 17.06
C PHE A 220 -0.74 4.85 15.94
N PRO A 221 0.39 5.52 16.23
CA PRO A 221 1.35 5.93 15.20
C PRO A 221 1.83 4.76 14.36
N GLN A 222 1.73 4.91 13.04
CA GLN A 222 2.29 3.98 12.06
C GLN A 222 3.40 4.68 11.28
N GLN A 223 4.24 3.94 10.55
CA GLN A 223 5.39 4.55 9.86
C GLN A 223 4.97 5.71 8.92
N GLN A 224 3.89 5.56 8.15
CA GLN A 224 3.42 6.64 7.26
C GLN A 224 2.61 7.73 7.98
N PHE A 225 2.10 7.45 9.18
CA PHE A 225 1.21 8.31 9.95
C PHE A 225 1.71 8.43 11.39
N ASN A 226 2.66 9.33 11.62
CA ASN A 226 3.23 9.59 12.94
C ASN A 226 3.65 11.06 13.07
N GLN A 227 4.34 11.37 14.17
CA GLN A 227 4.80 12.70 14.54
C GLN A 227 6.24 13.01 14.09
N THR A 228 6.92 12.07 13.44
CA THR A 228 8.32 12.18 13.02
C THR A 228 8.44 12.55 11.54
N ASP A 229 9.65 12.88 11.11
CA ASP A 229 9.93 13.24 9.71
C ASP A 229 9.93 12.04 8.75
N ASP A 230 9.82 10.79 9.26
CA ASP A 230 9.62 9.60 8.41
C ASP A 230 8.15 9.39 7.99
N ARG A 231 7.23 10.28 8.40
CA ARG A 231 5.83 10.21 7.96
C ARG A 231 5.69 10.45 6.45
N ARG A 232 4.55 10.02 5.90
CA ARG A 232 4.08 10.34 4.53
C ARG A 232 2.80 11.17 4.53
N SER A 233 2.33 11.56 5.70
CA SER A 233 1.28 12.57 5.90
C SER A 233 1.88 13.97 5.90
N ALA A 234 1.11 14.95 5.41
CA ALA A 234 1.59 16.33 5.32
C ALA A 234 1.86 16.94 6.71
N GLU A 235 0.95 16.70 7.64
CA GLU A 235 1.01 17.13 9.03
C GLU A 235 1.34 15.94 9.94
N SER A 236 1.81 16.23 11.15
CA SER A 236 1.97 15.19 12.18
C SER A 236 0.65 14.50 12.48
N SER A 237 0.65 13.17 12.50
CA SER A 237 -0.57 12.37 12.65
C SER A 237 -0.65 11.68 14.01
N ARG A 238 -1.87 11.50 14.52
CA ARG A 238 -2.17 10.62 15.66
C ARG A 238 -2.03 9.13 15.31
N GLY A 239 -1.92 8.82 14.02
CA GLY A 239 -1.75 7.47 13.52
C GLY A 239 -3.02 6.86 12.94
N VAL A 240 -3.09 5.54 12.99
CA VAL A 240 -4.10 4.71 12.35
C VAL A 240 -4.71 3.77 13.39
N ALA A 241 -6.02 3.64 13.39
CA ALA A 241 -6.77 2.67 14.18
C ALA A 241 -7.00 1.38 13.38
N CYS A 242 -7.22 0.24 14.04
CA CYS A 242 -7.52 -1.02 13.35
C CYS A 242 -8.71 -0.88 12.40
N PHE A 243 -9.76 -0.17 12.83
CA PHE A 243 -10.97 0.08 12.03
C PHE A 243 -10.80 1.10 10.89
N ASP A 244 -9.63 1.72 10.72
CA ASP A 244 -9.36 2.53 9.51
C ASP A 244 -9.03 1.67 8.30
N CYS A 245 -8.51 0.45 8.50
CA CYS A 245 -8.24 -0.52 7.42
C CYS A 245 -9.25 -1.68 7.46
N HIS A 246 -9.72 -2.03 8.65
CA HIS A 246 -10.72 -3.05 8.89
C HIS A 246 -12.06 -2.40 9.21
N ALA A 247 -12.51 -1.48 8.37
CA ALA A 247 -13.73 -0.70 8.55
C ALA A 247 -14.92 -1.56 9.00
N ASN A 248 -15.45 -1.24 10.18
CA ASN A 248 -16.57 -1.97 10.77
C ASN A 248 -16.34 -3.50 10.87
N GLY A 249 -15.09 -3.90 11.13
CA GLY A 249 -14.64 -5.29 11.18
C GLY A 249 -14.59 -5.99 9.81
N HIS A 250 -14.78 -5.29 8.70
CA HIS A 250 -14.65 -5.80 7.34
C HIS A 250 -13.49 -5.13 6.60
N ALA A 251 -13.13 -5.64 5.41
CA ALA A 251 -12.17 -4.94 4.56
C ALA A 251 -12.82 -3.71 3.93
N ASP A 252 -12.06 -2.63 3.75
CA ASP A 252 -12.42 -1.45 2.94
C ASP A 252 -11.60 -1.35 1.64
N GLY A 253 -10.64 -2.25 1.45
CA GLY A 253 -9.72 -2.26 0.32
C GLY A 253 -8.37 -1.62 0.60
N ALA A 254 -8.10 -1.11 1.81
CA ALA A 254 -6.78 -0.66 2.20
C ALA A 254 -5.71 -1.72 1.90
N THR A 255 -4.54 -1.27 1.49
CA THR A 255 -3.42 -2.15 1.15
C THR A 255 -2.15 -1.72 1.85
N HIS A 256 -1.22 -2.65 1.99
CA HIS A 256 0.07 -2.42 2.62
C HIS A 256 1.17 -3.16 1.84
N LEU A 257 2.42 -2.74 1.96
CA LEU A 257 3.56 -3.58 1.60
C LEU A 257 4.10 -4.30 2.84
N VAL A 258 4.17 -5.63 2.83
CA VAL A 258 4.49 -6.41 4.03
C VAL A 258 5.82 -5.97 4.69
N GLY A 259 5.79 -5.72 6.01
CA GLY A 259 6.93 -5.16 6.75
C GLY A 259 7.97 -6.16 7.26
N ASP A 260 7.66 -7.46 7.25
CA ASP A 260 8.43 -8.53 7.92
C ASP A 260 9.48 -9.23 7.02
N ILE A 261 9.44 -9.02 5.70
CA ILE A 261 10.37 -9.64 4.73
C ILE A 261 11.55 -8.71 4.41
N ARG A 262 12.73 -9.30 4.17
CA ARG A 262 13.95 -8.61 3.70
C ARG A 262 14.64 -9.41 2.57
N PRO A 263 15.30 -8.75 1.61
CA PRO A 263 15.34 -7.30 1.37
C PRO A 263 13.99 -6.73 0.85
N GLN A 264 13.88 -5.40 0.72
CA GLN A 264 12.60 -4.70 0.45
C GLN A 264 11.94 -5.20 -0.84
N GLU A 265 12.74 -5.56 -1.85
CA GLU A 265 12.31 -5.97 -3.19
C GLU A 265 11.55 -7.30 -3.21
N PHE A 266 11.63 -8.09 -2.13
CA PHE A 266 10.88 -9.34 -1.97
C PHE A 266 9.59 -9.18 -1.17
N ARG A 267 9.30 -7.97 -0.68
CA ARG A 267 8.06 -7.71 0.04
C ARG A 267 6.89 -7.80 -0.92
N HIS A 268 5.81 -8.41 -0.49
CA HIS A 268 4.59 -8.48 -1.28
C HIS A 268 3.61 -7.41 -0.83
N ARG A 269 2.82 -6.90 -1.79
CA ARG A 269 1.61 -6.16 -1.46
C ARG A 269 0.65 -7.11 -0.75
N LEU A 270 0.00 -6.59 0.29
CA LEU A 270 -1.04 -7.23 1.04
C LEU A 270 -2.30 -6.39 0.94
N ASP A 271 -3.44 -7.06 0.82
CA ASP A 271 -4.74 -6.45 1.02
C ASP A 271 -5.13 -6.63 2.48
N THR A 272 -5.82 -5.64 3.04
CA THR A 272 -6.34 -5.75 4.40
C THR A 272 -7.51 -6.74 4.44
N PRO A 273 -7.40 -7.85 5.20
CA PRO A 273 -8.46 -8.86 5.25
C PRO A 273 -9.65 -8.42 6.10
N THR A 274 -10.79 -9.10 5.94
CA THR A 274 -11.91 -8.96 6.86
C THR A 274 -11.58 -9.56 8.24
N LEU A 275 -12.00 -8.89 9.32
CA LEU A 275 -11.92 -9.45 10.68
C LEU A 275 -13.15 -10.30 11.04
N ARG A 276 -14.21 -10.27 10.20
CA ARG A 276 -15.37 -11.15 10.37
C ARG A 276 -14.94 -12.63 10.30
N GLY A 277 -15.35 -13.41 11.30
CA GLY A 277 -15.00 -14.84 11.38
C GLY A 277 -13.56 -15.10 11.79
N VAL A 278 -12.80 -14.09 12.23
CA VAL A 278 -11.42 -14.27 12.71
C VAL A 278 -11.35 -15.21 13.92
N ASN A 279 -12.41 -15.26 14.74
CA ASN A 279 -12.50 -16.07 15.94
C ASN A 279 -12.53 -17.59 15.70
N ILE A 280 -12.77 -18.05 14.46
CA ILE A 280 -12.73 -19.48 14.09
C ILE A 280 -11.48 -19.84 13.27
N GLN A 281 -10.60 -18.88 13.02
CA GLN A 281 -9.33 -19.13 12.34
C GLN A 281 -8.34 -19.82 13.29
N ARG A 282 -7.43 -20.61 12.71
CA ARG A 282 -6.38 -21.33 13.45
C ARG A 282 -4.98 -20.80 13.18
N LEU A 283 -4.82 -19.98 12.15
CA LEU A 283 -3.56 -19.43 11.70
C LEU A 283 -3.76 -17.96 11.35
N PHE A 284 -2.86 -17.10 11.81
CA PHE A 284 -2.94 -15.65 11.71
C PHE A 284 -1.66 -15.04 11.12
N GLY A 285 -1.77 -13.81 10.65
CA GLY A 285 -0.72 -13.09 9.92
C GLY A 285 -0.57 -13.54 8.46
N SER A 286 0.06 -12.70 7.65
CA SER A 286 0.32 -12.98 6.22
C SER A 286 1.15 -14.25 6.01
N GLN A 287 2.07 -14.55 6.93
CA GLN A 287 2.93 -15.74 6.91
C GLN A 287 2.30 -16.96 7.62
N ARG A 288 1.09 -16.83 8.17
CA ARG A 288 0.39 -17.90 8.91
C ARG A 288 1.21 -18.49 10.07
N ALA A 289 2.05 -17.66 10.70
CA ALA A 289 3.01 -18.08 11.72
C ALA A 289 2.41 -18.10 13.14
N LEU A 290 1.33 -17.36 13.37
CA LEU A 290 0.69 -17.22 14.68
C LEU A 290 -0.53 -18.14 14.80
N LYS A 291 -0.74 -18.71 15.99
CA LYS A 291 -1.73 -19.80 16.20
C LYS A 291 -2.90 -19.42 17.10
N SER A 292 -2.84 -18.27 17.75
CA SER A 292 -3.94 -17.73 18.55
C SER A 292 -4.27 -16.31 18.12
N ILE A 293 -5.52 -15.90 18.34
CA ILE A 293 -5.93 -14.52 18.06
C ILE A 293 -5.29 -13.57 19.07
N GLU A 294 -5.07 -14.03 20.31
CA GLU A 294 -4.38 -13.28 21.36
C GLU A 294 -2.95 -12.91 20.94
N ASP A 295 -2.16 -13.89 20.48
CA ASP A 295 -0.77 -13.65 20.00
C ASP A 295 -0.76 -12.69 18.80
N PHE A 296 -1.73 -12.84 17.89
CA PHE A 296 -1.86 -11.95 16.73
C PHE A 296 -2.20 -10.53 17.16
N THR A 297 -3.15 -10.36 18.07
CA THR A 297 -3.51 -9.03 18.58
C THR A 297 -2.37 -8.36 19.34
N GLU A 298 -1.57 -9.12 20.09
CA GLU A 298 -0.38 -8.56 20.76
C GLU A 298 0.68 -8.14 19.73
N PHE A 299 0.88 -8.93 18.68
CA PHE A 299 1.84 -8.61 17.61
C PHE A 299 1.44 -7.33 16.86
N GLU A 300 0.18 -7.19 16.47
CA GLU A 300 -0.33 -6.04 15.69
C GLU A 300 -0.44 -4.75 16.51
N GLN A 301 -0.48 -4.83 17.85
CA GLN A 301 -0.60 -3.66 18.74
C GLN A 301 0.74 -3.14 19.29
N ARG A 302 1.89 -3.71 18.87
CA ARG A 302 3.24 -3.24 19.25
C ARG A 302 3.74 -2.14 18.34
#